data_AF-A0A142XZB6-F1
#
_entry.id   AF-A0A142XZB6-F1
#
_cell.length_a   1.000
_cell.length_b   1.000
_cell.length_c   1.000
_cell.angle_alpha   90.00
_cell.angle_beta   90.00
_cell.angle_gamma   90.00
#
_symmetry.space_group_name_H-M   'P 1'
#
loop_
_entity.id
_entity.type
_entity.pdbx_description
1 polymer ?
#
loop_
_entity_poly.entity_id
_entity_poly.type
_entity_poly.pdbx_seq_one_letter_code
_entity_poly.pdbx_strand_id
1 'polypeptide(L)'
;MIDWPELPDSGVYLNWPSEGTDWIHPDDVAVVEHWIPSDRVFHRIGFDGTYYQLQYGDAAVRVKPTLWLKVNDEGFRIGDQVEVKGIELEREPIIARILEIRYDAALGSIYYLLEHRELPLARRYRAEEMNLLTRRSELREPTPETVLEPPKNLDAGEWKLEPPA
;
A
#
# COMPACT_ATOMS: atom_id res chain seq x y z
N MET A 1 -16.54 0.71 32.98
CA MET A 1 -17.00 1.03 31.62
C MET A 1 -16.01 0.32 30.71
N ILE A 2 -16.43 -0.70 29.95
CA ILE A 2 -15.53 -1.38 29.01
C ILE A 2 -15.31 -0.39 27.88
N ASP A 3 -14.08 0.11 27.77
CA ASP A 3 -13.67 0.97 26.68
C ASP A 3 -13.44 0.07 25.48
N TRP A 4 -14.34 0.13 24.51
CA TRP A 4 -14.19 -0.61 23.26
C TRP A 4 -13.11 0.09 22.43
N PRO A 5 -12.22 -0.65 21.75
CA PRO A 5 -11.17 -0.01 20.96
C PRO A 5 -11.79 0.90 19.90
N GLU A 6 -11.25 2.11 19.77
CA GLU A 6 -11.62 3.00 18.67
C GLU A 6 -11.30 2.31 17.34
N LEU A 7 -12.30 2.28 16.46
CA LEU A 7 -12.20 1.76 15.11
C LEU A 7 -12.09 2.94 14.12
N PRO A 8 -11.34 2.80 13.02
CA PRO A 8 -10.64 1.59 12.58
C PRO A 8 -9.32 1.33 13.32
N ASP A 9 -8.92 0.07 13.42
CA ASP A 9 -7.59 -0.30 13.88
C ASP A 9 -7.01 -1.53 13.15
N SER A 10 -5.71 -1.78 13.37
CA SER A 10 -4.94 -2.79 12.64
C SER A 10 -4.36 -3.83 13.56
N GLY A 11 -4.23 -5.07 13.10
CA GLY A 11 -3.73 -6.15 13.93
C GLY A 11 -3.58 -7.47 13.19
N VAL A 12 -3.07 -8.46 13.90
CA VAL A 12 -2.70 -9.78 13.36
C VAL A 12 -3.21 -10.90 14.25
N TYR A 13 -3.47 -12.05 13.64
CA TYR A 13 -3.79 -13.30 14.32
C TYR A 13 -2.66 -14.31 14.11
N LEU A 14 -1.65 -14.23 14.98
CA LEU A 14 -0.48 -15.12 14.91
C LEU A 14 -0.79 -16.54 15.37
N ASN A 15 -1.91 -16.74 16.06
CA ASN A 15 -2.38 -18.04 16.56
C ASN A 15 -3.89 -18.17 16.34
N TRP A 16 -4.39 -19.40 16.40
CA TRP A 16 -5.84 -19.65 16.46
C TRP A 16 -6.43 -19.02 17.74
N PRO A 17 -7.45 -18.15 17.64
CA PRO A 17 -7.95 -17.42 18.81
C PRO A 17 -8.73 -18.28 19.82
N SER A 18 -9.35 -19.37 19.36
CA SER A 18 -10.06 -20.34 20.19
C SER A 18 -9.96 -21.73 19.60
N GLU A 19 -10.36 -22.72 20.38
CA GLU A 19 -10.69 -24.06 19.86
C GLU A 19 -11.84 -23.92 18.84
N GLY A 20 -11.68 -24.54 17.67
CA GLY A 20 -12.69 -24.56 16.61
C GLY A 20 -12.95 -23.22 15.90
N THR A 21 -14.10 -23.12 15.23
CA THR A 21 -14.45 -22.04 14.29
C THR A 21 -15.63 -21.18 14.74
N ASP A 22 -16.15 -21.37 15.96
CA ASP A 22 -17.38 -20.70 16.46
C ASP A 22 -17.25 -19.17 16.58
N TRP A 23 -16.01 -18.67 16.56
CA TRP A 23 -15.69 -17.26 16.56
C TRP A 23 -15.73 -16.64 15.15
N ILE A 24 -15.83 -17.45 14.09
CA ILE A 24 -15.92 -16.99 12.71
C ILE A 24 -17.38 -16.98 12.27
N HIS A 25 -17.77 -16.03 11.43
CA HIS A 25 -19.07 -16.09 10.78
C HIS A 25 -19.16 -17.33 9.88
N PRO A 26 -20.27 -18.11 9.89
CA PRO A 26 -20.37 -19.37 9.14
C PRO A 26 -19.99 -19.28 7.65
N ASP A 27 -20.41 -18.20 6.98
CA ASP A 27 -20.09 -17.98 5.55
C ASP A 27 -18.61 -17.69 5.28
N ASP A 28 -17.84 -17.27 6.29
CA ASP A 28 -16.49 -16.76 6.14
C ASP A 28 -15.43 -17.78 6.61
N VAL A 29 -15.86 -18.93 7.17
CA VAL A 29 -14.98 -19.97 7.73
C VAL A 29 -13.91 -20.41 6.73
N ALA A 30 -14.31 -20.74 5.51
CA ALA A 30 -13.38 -21.21 4.49
C ALA A 30 -12.32 -20.16 4.15
N VAL A 31 -12.68 -18.87 4.15
CA VAL A 31 -11.71 -17.79 3.87
C VAL A 31 -10.76 -17.61 5.05
N VAL A 32 -11.31 -17.58 6.28
CA VAL A 32 -10.53 -17.36 7.49
C VAL A 32 -9.54 -18.49 7.76
N GLU A 33 -9.89 -19.75 7.50
CA GLU A 33 -8.98 -20.90 7.66
C GLU A 33 -7.72 -20.80 6.78
N HIS A 34 -7.80 -20.11 5.63
CA HIS A 34 -6.64 -19.88 4.77
C HIS A 34 -5.83 -18.64 5.19
N TRP A 35 -6.42 -17.74 5.96
CA TRP A 35 -5.83 -16.47 6.35
C TRP A 35 -5.26 -16.48 7.76
N ILE A 36 -5.80 -17.31 8.65
CA ILE A 36 -5.49 -17.34 10.08
C ILE A 36 -5.15 -18.78 10.48
N PRO A 37 -4.05 -19.00 11.22
CA PRO A 37 -3.10 -18.01 11.71
C PRO A 37 -2.14 -17.52 10.62
N SER A 38 -1.80 -16.23 10.66
CA SER A 38 -0.73 -15.68 9.82
C SER A 38 -0.22 -14.34 10.35
N ASP A 39 0.86 -13.88 9.73
CA ASP A 39 1.41 -12.53 9.90
C ASP A 39 0.71 -11.47 9.03
N ARG A 40 -0.41 -11.80 8.36
CA ARG A 40 -1.19 -10.81 7.61
C ARG A 40 -1.74 -9.74 8.53
N VAL A 41 -1.50 -8.48 8.19
CA VAL A 41 -2.10 -7.34 8.89
C VAL A 41 -3.50 -7.11 8.37
N PHE A 42 -4.49 -7.31 9.23
CA PHE A 42 -5.90 -7.06 8.97
C PHE A 42 -6.31 -5.69 9.52
N HIS A 43 -7.25 -5.04 8.84
CA HIS A 43 -7.89 -3.83 9.33
C HIS A 43 -9.28 -4.14 9.85
N ARG A 44 -9.57 -3.82 11.11
CA ARG A 44 -10.93 -3.80 11.64
C ARG A 44 -11.57 -2.48 11.28
N ILE A 45 -12.59 -2.54 10.43
CA ILE A 45 -13.25 -1.33 9.89
C ILE A 45 -14.58 -1.03 10.58
N GLY A 46 -15.16 -2.00 11.29
CA GLY A 46 -16.45 -1.85 11.93
C GLY A 46 -16.81 -3.00 12.87
N PHE A 47 -17.87 -2.77 13.65
CA PHE A 47 -18.47 -3.76 14.55
C PHE A 47 -19.99 -3.63 14.46
N ASP A 48 -20.69 -4.73 14.21
CA ASP A 48 -22.16 -4.75 14.07
C ASP A 48 -22.90 -5.10 15.38
N GLY A 49 -22.18 -5.24 16.50
CA GLY A 49 -22.72 -5.70 17.78
C GLY A 49 -22.42 -7.18 18.08
N THR A 50 -22.08 -7.97 17.06
CA THR A 50 -21.72 -9.39 17.20
C THR A 50 -20.38 -9.72 16.57
N TYR A 51 -20.11 -9.19 15.37
CA TYR A 51 -18.92 -9.44 14.58
C TYR A 51 -18.16 -8.16 14.26
N TYR A 52 -16.84 -8.22 14.38
CA TYR A 52 -15.92 -7.30 13.73
C TYR A 52 -15.83 -7.61 12.24
N GLN A 53 -15.81 -6.56 11.43
CA GLN A 53 -15.49 -6.64 10.02
C GLN A 53 -13.98 -6.47 9.83
N LEU A 54 -13.31 -7.55 9.46
CA LEU A 54 -11.89 -7.56 9.10
C LEU A 54 -11.75 -7.41 7.59
N GLN A 55 -10.88 -6.52 7.17
CA GLN A 55 -10.53 -6.29 5.78
C GLN A 55 -9.08 -6.70 5.51
N TYR A 56 -8.86 -7.36 4.37
CA TYR A 56 -7.55 -7.65 3.80
C TYR A 56 -7.58 -7.42 2.29
N GLY A 57 -7.15 -6.23 1.86
CA GLY A 57 -7.36 -5.76 0.49
C GLY A 57 -8.85 -5.61 0.19
N ASP A 58 -9.29 -6.16 -0.94
CA ASP A 58 -10.69 -6.10 -1.38
C ASP A 58 -11.59 -7.12 -0.69
N ALA A 59 -11.02 -8.08 0.04
CA ALA A 59 -11.77 -9.12 0.72
C ALA A 59 -12.03 -8.75 2.18
N ALA A 60 -13.21 -9.12 2.67
CA ALA A 60 -13.62 -8.88 4.05
C ALA A 60 -14.24 -10.13 4.66
N VAL A 61 -14.03 -10.32 5.96
CA VAL A 61 -14.55 -11.43 6.76
C VAL A 61 -15.07 -10.93 8.10
N ARG A 62 -15.95 -11.70 8.72
CA ARG A 62 -16.61 -11.36 9.98
C ARG A 62 -16.17 -12.31 11.08
N VAL A 63 -15.70 -11.76 12.19
CA VAL A 63 -15.22 -12.53 13.34
C VAL A 63 -15.74 -11.95 14.65
N LYS A 64 -16.07 -12.78 15.62
CA LYS A 64 -16.44 -12.36 16.97
C LYS A 64 -15.24 -11.72 17.68
N PRO A 65 -15.48 -10.90 18.72
CA PRO A 65 -14.42 -10.38 19.56
C PRO A 65 -13.54 -11.50 20.13
N THR A 66 -12.27 -11.50 19.75
CA THR A 66 -11.27 -12.47 20.17
C THR A 66 -9.94 -11.75 20.43
N LEU A 67 -9.00 -12.43 21.10
CA LEU A 67 -7.69 -11.88 21.33
C LEU A 67 -6.90 -11.85 20.02
N TRP A 68 -6.38 -10.68 19.69
CA TRP A 68 -5.52 -10.44 18.53
C TRP A 68 -4.39 -9.50 18.95
N LEU A 69 -3.30 -9.48 18.20
CA LEU A 69 -2.20 -8.55 18.46
C LEU A 69 -2.46 -7.27 17.66
N LYS A 70 -2.78 -6.18 18.36
CA LYS A 70 -2.88 -4.85 17.74
C LYS A 70 -1.51 -4.40 17.25
N VAL A 71 -1.46 -3.88 16.02
CA VAL A 71 -0.26 -3.30 15.41
C VAL A 71 -0.50 -1.83 15.10
N ASN A 72 0.57 -1.05 15.05
CA ASN A 72 0.45 0.37 14.74
C ASN A 72 0.09 0.55 13.25
N ASP A 73 -0.91 1.36 12.96
CA ASP A 73 -1.28 1.66 11.57
C ASP A 73 -0.33 2.70 10.99
N GLU A 74 0.29 2.37 9.86
CA GLU A 74 1.23 3.25 9.15
C GLU A 74 0.56 4.01 8.00
N GLY A 75 -0.76 3.87 7.82
CA GLY A 75 -1.55 4.64 6.85
C GLY A 75 -1.56 4.07 5.42
N PHE A 76 -0.98 2.89 5.22
CA PHE A 76 -0.98 2.19 3.94
C PHE A 76 -2.05 1.09 3.90
N ARG A 77 -2.60 0.84 2.72
CA ARG A 77 -3.58 -0.22 2.45
C ARG A 77 -3.13 -1.08 1.27
N ILE A 78 -3.56 -2.33 1.26
CA ILE A 78 -3.37 -3.22 0.11
C ILE A 78 -4.10 -2.60 -1.09
N GLY A 79 -3.44 -2.57 -2.25
CA GLY A 79 -3.92 -1.92 -3.45
C GLY A 79 -3.45 -0.47 -3.62
N ASP A 80 -2.92 0.17 -2.59
CA ASP A 80 -2.38 1.52 -2.70
C ASP A 80 -1.22 1.59 -3.70
N GLN A 81 -1.19 2.67 -4.48
CA GLN A 81 -0.03 3.02 -5.28
C GLN A 81 0.96 3.81 -4.42
N VAL A 82 2.22 3.40 -4.50
CA VAL A 82 3.32 4.02 -3.75
C VAL A 82 4.49 4.30 -4.69
N GLU A 83 5.19 5.38 -4.41
CA GLU A 83 6.52 5.60 -4.95
C GLU A 83 7.53 5.01 -3.96
N VAL A 84 8.35 4.07 -4.44
CA VAL A 84 9.51 3.58 -3.70
C VAL A 84 10.63 4.60 -3.88
N LYS A 85 11.14 5.12 -2.77
CA LYS A 85 12.22 6.11 -2.78
C LYS A 85 13.47 5.50 -3.42
N GLY A 86 14.06 6.21 -4.37
CA GLY A 86 15.39 5.91 -4.87
C GLY A 86 16.42 6.10 -3.75
N ILE A 87 17.42 5.23 -3.68
CA ILE A 87 18.60 5.47 -2.85
C ILE A 87 19.59 6.24 -3.72
N GLU A 88 20.08 7.38 -3.21
CA GLU A 88 20.98 8.34 -3.88
C GLU A 88 21.89 7.68 -4.93
N LEU A 89 21.72 8.07 -6.19
CA LEU A 89 22.49 7.66 -7.37
C LEU A 89 22.47 6.17 -7.77
N GLU A 90 21.92 5.26 -6.96
CA GLU A 90 21.95 3.82 -7.26
C GLU A 90 20.65 3.27 -7.85
N ARG A 91 19.50 3.88 -7.55
CA ARG A 91 18.18 3.36 -7.99
C ARG A 91 17.21 4.47 -8.35
N GLU A 92 16.62 4.37 -9.54
CA GLU A 92 15.51 5.21 -9.94
C GLU A 92 14.28 4.93 -9.05
N PRO A 93 13.53 5.96 -8.66
CA PRO A 93 12.23 5.78 -8.01
C PRO A 93 11.30 4.94 -8.90
N ILE A 94 10.58 4.00 -8.30
CA ILE A 94 9.61 3.17 -9.01
C ILE A 94 8.23 3.37 -8.42
N ILE A 95 7.23 3.40 -9.31
CA ILE A 95 5.82 3.38 -8.93
C ILE A 95 5.39 1.92 -8.80
N ALA A 96 4.97 1.53 -7.61
CA ALA A 96 4.57 0.17 -7.29
C ALA A 96 3.20 0.15 -6.62
N ARG A 97 2.60 -1.04 -6.53
CA ARG A 97 1.34 -1.27 -5.80
C ARG A 97 1.58 -2.18 -4.61
N ILE A 98 0.94 -1.89 -3.48
CA ILE A 98 0.99 -2.77 -2.31
C ILE A 98 0.17 -4.03 -2.59
N LEU A 99 0.83 -5.19 -2.55
CA LEU A 99 0.20 -6.49 -2.74
C LEU A 99 -0.20 -7.12 -1.40
N GLU A 100 0.69 -7.04 -0.40
CA GLU A 100 0.43 -7.57 0.93
C GLU A 100 1.06 -6.68 2.01
N ILE A 101 0.39 -6.65 3.17
CA ILE A 101 0.89 -6.05 4.40
C ILE A 101 1.08 -7.19 5.42
N ARG A 102 2.27 -7.24 6.01
CA ARG A 102 2.70 -8.35 6.87
C ARG A 102 3.42 -7.82 8.10
N TYR A 103 3.35 -8.56 9.20
CA TYR A 103 3.97 -8.20 10.47
C TYR A 103 5.14 -9.11 10.81
N ASP A 104 6.30 -8.52 11.07
CA ASP A 104 7.43 -9.24 11.63
C ASP A 104 7.34 -9.22 13.16
N ALA A 105 6.95 -10.35 13.75
CA ALA A 105 6.81 -10.49 15.19
C ALA A 105 8.15 -10.41 15.95
N ALA A 106 9.28 -10.73 15.30
CA ALA A 106 10.59 -10.65 15.93
C ALA A 106 11.08 -9.19 16.01
N LEU A 107 10.78 -8.39 14.98
CA LEU A 107 11.15 -6.97 14.92
C LEU A 107 10.05 -6.03 15.42
N GLY A 108 8.84 -6.54 15.65
CA GLY A 108 7.69 -5.75 16.07
C GLY A 108 7.22 -4.70 15.05
N SER A 109 7.46 -4.93 13.75
CA SER A 109 7.24 -3.94 12.69
C SER A 109 6.52 -4.52 11.48
N ILE A 110 5.92 -3.64 10.67
CA ILE A 110 5.20 -4.00 9.44
C ILE A 110 6.17 -3.94 8.26
N TYR A 111 5.96 -4.85 7.30
CA TYR A 111 6.61 -4.81 6.01
C TYR A 111 5.60 -5.00 4.87
N TYR A 112 5.97 -4.47 3.71
CA TYR A 112 5.14 -4.39 2.53
C TYR A 112 5.75 -5.22 1.41
N LEU A 113 4.92 -6.07 0.81
CA LEU A 113 5.24 -6.73 -0.45
C LEU A 113 4.60 -5.90 -1.56
N LEU A 114 5.43 -5.53 -2.54
CA LEU A 114 5.03 -4.64 -3.62
C LEU A 114 5.04 -5.40 -4.95
N GLU A 115 4.30 -4.90 -5.91
CA GLU A 115 4.41 -5.30 -7.31
C GLU A 115 4.66 -4.08 -8.22
N HIS A 116 5.41 -4.30 -9.29
CA HIS A 116 5.64 -3.33 -10.34
C HIS A 116 5.41 -3.99 -11.69
N ARG A 117 4.56 -3.39 -12.54
CA ARG A 117 4.17 -3.97 -13.84
C ARG A 117 3.67 -5.41 -13.71
N GLU A 118 2.79 -5.63 -12.73
CA GLU A 118 2.17 -6.95 -12.44
C GLU A 118 3.15 -8.04 -11.97
N LEU A 119 4.40 -7.68 -11.67
CA LEU A 119 5.41 -8.59 -11.14
C LEU A 119 5.71 -8.25 -9.68
N PRO A 120 5.60 -9.22 -8.76
CA PRO A 120 6.02 -9.03 -7.38
C PRO A 120 7.50 -8.68 -7.29
N LEU A 121 7.83 -7.67 -6.48
CA LEU A 121 9.21 -7.35 -6.15
C LEU A 121 9.72 -8.35 -5.11
N ALA A 122 10.92 -8.89 -5.34
CA ALA A 122 11.50 -9.91 -4.46
C ALA A 122 11.82 -9.39 -3.05
N ARG A 123 11.99 -8.07 -2.92
CA ARG A 123 12.33 -7.39 -1.66
C ARG A 123 11.05 -6.96 -0.93
N ARG A 124 11.13 -6.96 0.40
CA ARG A 124 10.17 -6.34 1.32
C ARG A 124 10.57 -4.89 1.62
N TYR A 125 9.57 -4.04 1.75
CA TYR A 125 9.75 -2.60 1.97
C TYR A 125 9.18 -2.20 3.33
N ARG A 126 9.73 -1.13 3.91
CA ARG A 126 9.18 -0.46 5.10
C ARG A 126 8.44 0.81 4.69
N ALA A 127 7.54 1.29 5.56
CA ALA A 127 6.81 2.55 5.34
C ALA A 127 7.75 3.73 5.04
N GLU A 128 8.88 3.82 5.74
CA GLU A 128 9.87 4.91 5.57
C GLU A 128 10.52 4.95 4.17
N GLU A 129 10.51 3.83 3.45
CA GLU A 129 11.09 3.69 2.10
C GLU A 129 10.10 4.04 0.98
N MET A 130 8.87 4.39 1.34
CA MET A 130 7.78 4.58 0.40
C MET A 130 7.09 5.93 0.65
N ASN A 131 6.49 6.46 -0.40
CA ASN A 131 5.56 7.58 -0.32
C ASN A 131 4.22 7.13 -0.91
N LEU A 132 3.13 7.34 -0.16
CA LEU A 132 1.79 7.07 -0.68
C LEU A 132 1.47 8.05 -1.81
N LEU A 133 1.12 7.51 -2.98
CA LEU A 133 0.67 8.30 -4.12
C LEU A 133 -0.83 8.55 -3.97
N THR A 134 -1.17 9.51 -3.13
CA THR A 134 -2.53 10.07 -3.17
C THR A 134 -2.71 10.78 -4.50
N ARG A 135 -3.86 10.60 -5.17
CA ARG A 135 -4.29 11.50 -6.26
C ARG A 135 -4.53 12.90 -5.69
N ARG A 136 -3.47 13.65 -5.38
CA ARG A 136 -3.48 15.10 -5.52
C ARG A 136 -2.80 15.40 -6.84
N SER A 137 -3.63 15.37 -7.87
CA SER A 137 -3.40 16.15 -9.09
C SER A 137 -3.46 17.63 -8.72
N GLU A 138 -2.46 18.13 -8.01
CA GLU A 138 -2.00 19.49 -8.19
C GLU A 138 -0.67 19.31 -8.90
N LEU A 139 -0.73 19.28 -10.24
CA LEU A 139 0.44 19.60 -11.05
C LEU A 139 1.06 20.83 -10.40
N ARG A 140 2.31 20.72 -9.96
CA ARG A 140 3.08 21.90 -9.56
C ARG A 140 2.90 22.90 -10.70
N GLU A 141 2.28 24.05 -10.44
CA GLU A 141 2.23 25.10 -11.44
C GLU A 141 3.68 25.31 -11.91
N PRO A 142 3.94 25.27 -13.23
CA PRO A 142 5.29 25.43 -13.72
C PRO A 142 5.83 26.73 -13.15
N THR A 143 6.87 26.65 -12.31
CA THR A 143 7.59 27.84 -11.88
C THR A 143 8.01 28.57 -13.16
N PRO A 144 7.72 29.86 -13.34
CA PRO A 144 8.04 30.58 -14.57
C PRO A 144 9.55 30.70 -14.88
N GLU A 145 10.43 30.04 -14.13
CA GLU A 145 11.89 30.15 -14.25
C GLU A 145 12.55 29.03 -15.08
N THR A 146 11.80 28.32 -15.93
CA THR A 146 12.45 27.51 -16.97
C THR A 146 11.73 27.67 -18.30
N VAL A 147 11.55 28.92 -18.71
CA VAL A 147 11.59 29.22 -20.14
C VAL A 147 13.06 29.04 -20.54
N LEU A 148 13.40 27.87 -21.09
CA LEU A 148 14.58 27.77 -21.92
C LEU A 148 14.34 28.72 -23.09
N GLU A 149 14.95 29.91 -23.05
CA GLU A 149 15.00 30.76 -24.23
C GLU A 149 15.58 29.91 -25.37
N PRO A 150 14.92 29.82 -26.54
CA PRO A 150 15.57 29.23 -27.69
C PRO A 150 16.90 29.97 -27.91
N PRO A 151 18.00 29.26 -28.22
CA PRO A 151 19.30 29.90 -28.35
C PRO A 151 19.20 31.08 -29.31
N LYS A 152 19.59 32.27 -28.83
CA LYS A 152 19.73 33.51 -29.61
C LYS A 152 20.93 33.38 -30.55
N ASN A 153 20.81 32.50 -31.55
CA ASN A 153 21.54 32.49 -32.81
C ASN A 153 21.15 31.22 -33.59
N LEU A 154 19.99 31.28 -34.23
CA LEU A 154 19.83 30.64 -35.53
C LEU A 154 19.72 31.79 -36.51
N ASP A 155 20.87 32.21 -37.03
CA ASP A 155 20.93 33.01 -38.24
C ASP A 155 20.01 32.32 -39.26
N ALA A 156 19.08 33.11 -39.80
CA ALA A 156 18.23 32.71 -40.90
C ALA A 156 19.11 32.46 -42.14
N GLY A 157 19.70 31.27 -42.20
CA GLY A 157 20.30 30.74 -43.41
C GLY A 157 19.17 30.45 -44.40
N GLU A 158 19.10 31.26 -45.46
CA GLU A 158 18.25 31.01 -46.63
C GLU A 158 18.43 29.57 -47.12
N TRP A 159 17.43 28.73 -46.91
CA TRP A 159 17.34 27.45 -47.61
C TRP A 159 16.88 27.72 -49.04
N LYS A 160 17.83 27.92 -49.97
CA LYS A 160 17.54 27.86 -51.41
C LYS A 160 17.43 26.40 -51.82
N LEU A 161 16.19 25.98 -52.13
CA LEU A 161 15.93 24.72 -52.82
C LEU A 161 16.31 24.92 -54.30
N GLU A 162 17.39 24.29 -54.75
CA GLU A 162 17.64 24.15 -56.19
C GLU A 162 16.72 23.08 -56.77
N PRO A 163 16.08 23.32 -57.93
CA PRO A 163 15.25 22.31 -58.57
C PRO A 163 16.12 21.21 -59.19
N PRO A 164 15.66 19.95 -59.20
CA PRO A 164 16.38 18.85 -59.80
C PRO A 164 16.44 18.99 -61.33
N ALA A 165 17.58 18.60 -61.90
CA ALA A 165 17.89 18.60 -63.34
C ALA A 165 17.12 17.54 -64.13
#